data_AF-E1ZLF6-F1
#
_entry.id   AF-E1ZLF6-F1
#
_cell.length_a   1.000
_cell.length_b   1.000
_cell.length_c   1.000
_cell.angle_alpha   90.00
_cell.angle_beta   90.00
_cell.angle_gamma   90.00
#
_symmetry.space_group_name_H-M   'P 1'
#
loop_
_entity.id
_entity.type
_entity.pdbx_description
1 polymer ?
#
loop_
_entity_poly.entity_id
_entity_poly.type
_entity_poly.pdbx_seq_one_letter_code
_entity_poly.pdbx_strand_id
1 'polypeptide(L)'
;QQPARVLCLTAAPDVPSQYISVMNAIFSAQRSGVLIDACQLGRRHSTFLQQAAYLTGGVYLKPSKPVALVQYLNSVFAVDAATRQFLRMPGTAHVDFRASCFCHKRQIDLGYVCSACLSIFCEQLPACTTCGTEF
;
A
#
# COMPACT_ATOMS: atom_id res chain seq x y z
N GLN A 1 -21.58 -13.34 -4.35
CA GLN A 1 -20.35 -14.13 -4.11
C GLN A 1 -19.47 -13.32 -3.18
N GLN A 2 -18.94 -13.92 -2.11
CA GLN A 2 -18.03 -13.19 -1.21
C GLN A 2 -16.67 -13.03 -1.89
N PRO A 3 -16.11 -11.81 -1.96
CA PRO A 3 -14.78 -11.60 -2.51
C PRO A 3 -13.74 -12.31 -1.64
N ALA A 4 -12.74 -12.92 -2.27
CA ALA A 4 -11.58 -13.45 -1.56
C ALA A 4 -10.85 -12.31 -0.84
N ARG A 5 -10.26 -12.61 0.32
CA ARG A 5 -9.67 -11.60 1.19
C ARG A 5 -8.36 -12.07 1.77
N VAL A 6 -7.41 -11.14 1.84
CA VAL A 6 -6.10 -11.34 2.46
C VAL A 6 -5.98 -10.38 3.64
N LEU A 7 -5.54 -10.89 4.80
CA LEU A 7 -5.20 -10.08 5.96
C LEU A 7 -3.68 -10.05 6.13
N CYS A 8 -3.10 -8.87 6.04
CA CYS A 8 -1.68 -8.62 6.25
C CYS A 8 -1.45 -8.12 7.69
N LEU A 9 -0.75 -8.92 8.50
CA LEU A 9 -0.29 -8.53 9.84
C LEU A 9 1.21 -8.26 9.80
N THR A 10 1.62 -7.02 10.08
CA THR A 10 3.04 -6.67 10.07
C THR A 10 3.44 -5.79 11.25
N ALA A 11 4.60 -6.08 11.83
CA ALA A 11 5.27 -5.22 12.80
C ALA A 11 6.49 -4.49 12.22
N ALA A 12 6.93 -4.89 11.01
CA ALA A 12 8.10 -4.35 10.37
C ALA A 12 7.81 -3.00 9.68
N PRO A 13 8.82 -2.12 9.56
CA PRO A 13 8.73 -0.93 8.72
C PRO A 13 8.75 -1.29 7.22
N ASP A 14 8.22 -0.40 6.39
CA ASP A 14 8.30 -0.51 4.94
C ASP A 14 9.75 -0.48 4.45
N VAL A 15 10.07 -1.33 3.46
CA VAL A 15 11.38 -1.38 2.81
C VAL A 15 11.26 -0.78 1.41
N PRO A 16 11.91 0.37 1.11
CA PRO A 16 11.72 1.06 -0.17
C PRO A 16 12.11 0.25 -1.41
N SER A 17 13.07 -0.68 -1.28
CA SER A 17 13.46 -1.56 -2.39
C SER A 17 12.34 -2.52 -2.83
N GLN A 18 11.37 -2.81 -1.96
CA GLN A 18 10.23 -3.69 -2.25
C GLN A 18 9.02 -2.94 -2.81
N TYR A 19 9.10 -1.63 -3.01
CA TYR A 19 7.98 -0.82 -3.48
C TYR A 19 7.34 -1.37 -4.76
N ILE A 20 8.15 -1.67 -5.79
CA ILE A 20 7.65 -2.11 -7.10
C ILE A 20 6.93 -3.46 -6.99
N SER A 21 7.53 -4.41 -6.28
CA SER A 21 6.94 -5.74 -6.12
C SER A 21 5.64 -5.68 -5.31
N VAL A 22 5.61 -4.89 -4.25
CA VAL A 22 4.41 -4.70 -3.43
C VAL A 22 3.30 -4.02 -4.23
N MET A 23 3.60 -2.95 -4.97
CA MET A 23 2.61 -2.26 -5.81
C MET A 23 2.04 -3.16 -6.91
N ASN A 24 2.90 -3.94 -7.59
CA ASN A 24 2.43 -4.88 -8.60
C ASN A 24 1.51 -5.95 -8.01
N ALA A 25 1.80 -6.43 -6.80
CA ALA A 25 0.93 -7.37 -6.09
C ALA A 25 -0.42 -6.73 -5.72
N ILE A 26 -0.42 -5.47 -5.26
CA ILE A 26 -1.65 -4.71 -4.93
C ILE A 26 -2.52 -4.53 -6.17
N PHE A 27 -1.95 -4.09 -7.30
CA PHE A 27 -2.70 -3.91 -8.55
C PHE A 27 -3.24 -5.24 -9.09
N SER A 28 -2.47 -6.33 -8.93
CA SER A 28 -2.93 -7.68 -9.30
C SER A 28 -4.10 -8.14 -8.44
N ALA A 29 -4.05 -7.88 -7.13
CA ALA A 29 -5.14 -8.17 -6.19
C ALA A 29 -6.40 -7.34 -6.51
N GLN A 30 -6.23 -6.04 -6.78
CA GLN A 30 -7.32 -5.15 -7.19
C GLN A 30 -8.02 -5.66 -8.45
N ARG A 31 -7.24 -6.05 -9.49
CA ARG A 31 -7.81 -6.59 -10.73
C ARG A 31 -8.53 -7.92 -10.53
N SER A 32 -8.09 -8.71 -9.55
CA SER A 32 -8.69 -10.00 -9.20
C SER A 32 -9.88 -9.88 -8.25
N GLY A 33 -10.26 -8.66 -7.84
CA GLY A 33 -11.34 -8.44 -6.86
C GLY A 33 -11.02 -8.96 -5.45
N VAL A 34 -9.72 -9.10 -5.12
CA VAL A 34 -9.26 -9.56 -3.81
C VAL A 34 -9.04 -8.36 -2.89
N LEU A 35 -9.75 -8.36 -1.76
CA LEU A 35 -9.61 -7.28 -0.75
C LEU A 35 -8.36 -7.52 0.10
N ILE A 36 -7.55 -6.47 0.30
CA ILE A 36 -6.39 -6.52 1.18
C ILE A 36 -6.69 -5.71 2.44
N ASP A 37 -6.85 -6.41 3.55
CA ASP A 37 -6.88 -5.81 4.88
C ASP A 37 -5.48 -5.79 5.48
N ALA A 38 -5.18 -4.77 6.28
CA ALA A 38 -3.89 -4.61 6.89
C ALA A 38 -3.99 -4.16 8.35
N CYS A 39 -3.21 -4.81 9.21
CA CYS A 39 -3.05 -4.42 10.61
C CYS A 39 -1.56 -4.21 10.90
N GLN A 40 -1.20 -2.95 11.15
CA GLN A 40 0.18 -2.55 11.45
C GLN A 40 0.40 -2.50 12.96
N LEU A 41 1.26 -3.39 13.46
CA LEU A 41 1.67 -3.50 14.86
C LEU A 41 2.95 -2.71 15.18
N GLY A 42 3.67 -2.25 14.16
CA GLY A 42 4.93 -1.53 14.30
C GLY A 42 4.72 -0.13 14.90
N ARG A 43 5.82 0.59 15.19
CA ARG A 43 5.74 1.97 15.71
C ARG A 43 5.28 2.98 14.67
N ARG A 44 5.66 2.82 13.40
CA ARG A 44 5.26 3.69 12.29
C ARG A 44 4.04 3.15 11.55
N HIS A 45 3.41 3.97 10.71
CA HIS A 45 2.42 3.50 9.74
C HIS A 45 3.13 2.90 8.52
N SER A 46 2.52 1.93 7.85
CA SER A 46 2.97 1.46 6.54
C SER A 46 2.20 2.21 5.45
N THR A 47 2.94 2.94 4.63
CA THR A 47 2.40 3.64 3.47
C THR A 47 1.94 2.65 2.40
N PHE A 48 2.69 1.56 2.20
CA PHE A 48 2.34 0.54 1.21
C PHE A 48 1.05 -0.19 1.55
N LEU A 49 0.86 -0.55 2.83
CA LEU A 49 -0.35 -1.23 3.26
C LEU A 49 -1.57 -0.30 3.35
N GLN A 50 -1.34 1.00 3.62
CA GLN A 50 -2.40 2.00 3.50
C GLN A 50 -2.87 2.12 2.05
N GLN A 51 -1.95 2.18 1.09
CA GLN A 51 -2.27 2.15 -0.34
C GLN A 51 -2.95 0.83 -0.73
N ALA A 52 -2.48 -0.31 -0.22
CA ALA A 52 -3.06 -1.62 -0.49
C ALA A 52 -4.54 -1.69 -0.08
N ALA A 53 -4.84 -1.30 1.16
CA ALA A 53 -6.20 -1.28 1.67
C ALA A 53 -7.08 -0.30 0.87
N TYR A 54 -6.57 0.90 0.58
CA TYR A 54 -7.33 1.89 -0.18
C TYR A 54 -7.64 1.44 -1.61
N LEU A 55 -6.65 0.97 -2.36
CA LEU A 55 -6.81 0.58 -3.77
C LEU A 55 -7.67 -0.67 -3.94
N THR A 56 -7.63 -1.59 -2.99
CA THR A 56 -8.45 -2.81 -3.03
C THR A 56 -9.81 -2.64 -2.35
N GLY A 57 -10.06 -1.54 -1.63
CA GLY A 57 -11.27 -1.36 -0.83
C GLY A 57 -11.28 -2.16 0.48
N GLY A 58 -10.12 -2.61 0.93
CA GLY A 58 -9.92 -3.25 2.24
C GLY A 58 -9.78 -2.23 3.38
N VAL A 59 -9.41 -2.72 4.56
CA VAL A 59 -9.33 -1.92 5.79
C VAL A 59 -7.90 -1.89 6.32
N TYR A 60 -7.39 -0.70 6.61
CA TYR A 60 -6.12 -0.49 7.30
C TYR A 60 -6.38 -0.07 8.75
N LEU A 61 -5.74 -0.75 9.70
CA LEU A 61 -5.78 -0.40 11.12
C LEU A 61 -4.38 -0.43 11.72
N LYS A 62 -4.11 0.55 12.58
CA LYS A 62 -2.98 0.51 13.52
C LYS A 62 -3.56 0.52 14.94
N PRO A 63 -3.51 -0.59 15.67
CA PRO A 63 -4.02 -0.66 17.03
C PRO A 63 -3.32 0.32 17.97
N SER A 64 -4.08 1.16 18.69
CA SER A 64 -3.50 2.05 19.71
C SER A 64 -2.99 1.28 20.93
N LYS A 65 -3.64 0.15 21.26
CA LYS A 65 -3.29 -0.72 22.39
C LYS A 65 -2.99 -2.13 21.87
N PRO A 66 -1.73 -2.59 21.89
CA PRO A 66 -1.37 -3.92 21.37
C PRO A 66 -1.97 -5.06 22.21
N VAL A 67 -2.22 -4.83 23.51
CA VAL A 67 -2.84 -5.83 24.40
C VAL A 67 -4.27 -6.18 23.94
N ALA A 68 -4.97 -5.26 23.29
CA ALA A 68 -6.32 -5.47 22.77
C ALA A 68 -6.33 -6.02 21.33
N LEU A 69 -5.22 -6.60 20.83
CA LEU A 69 -5.12 -7.06 19.45
C LEU A 69 -6.23 -8.04 19.05
N VAL A 70 -6.54 -9.02 19.91
CA VAL A 70 -7.60 -10.00 19.64
C VAL A 70 -8.96 -9.32 19.47
N GLN A 71 -9.24 -8.29 20.28
CA GLN A 71 -10.46 -7.51 20.15
C GLN A 71 -10.52 -6.79 18.79
N TYR A 72 -9.42 -6.16 18.35
CA TYR A 72 -9.35 -5.54 17.02
C TYR A 72 -9.51 -6.56 15.89
N LEU A 73 -8.87 -7.73 15.99
CA LEU A 73 -9.00 -8.80 15.00
C LEU A 73 -10.44 -9.28 14.85
N ASN A 74 -11.13 -9.53 15.96
CA ASN A 74 -12.51 -10.01 15.94
C ASN A 74 -13.51 -8.92 15.53
N SER A 75 -13.31 -7.67 15.95
CA SER A 75 -14.28 -6.60 15.66
C SER A 75 -14.16 -6.03 14.24
N VAL A 76 -12.94 -5.95 13.69
CA VAL A 76 -12.69 -5.28 12.41
C VAL A 76 -12.43 -6.27 11.29
N PHE A 77 -11.61 -7.29 11.53
CA PHE A 77 -11.08 -8.15 10.48
C PHE A 77 -11.84 -9.47 10.31
N ALA A 78 -12.58 -9.94 11.32
CA ALA A 78 -13.40 -11.15 11.19
C ALA A 78 -14.66 -10.94 10.34
N VAL A 79 -15.21 -9.73 10.34
CA VAL A 79 -16.45 -9.38 9.62
C VAL A 79 -16.25 -9.48 8.11
N ASP A 80 -17.19 -10.10 7.40
CA ASP A 80 -17.17 -10.23 5.94
C ASP A 80 -17.35 -8.87 5.23
N ALA A 81 -17.02 -8.83 3.94
CA ALA A 81 -17.03 -7.58 3.17
C ALA A 81 -18.42 -6.93 3.07
N ALA A 82 -19.49 -7.72 2.97
CA ALA A 82 -20.85 -7.19 2.82
C ALA A 82 -21.37 -6.62 4.13
N THR A 83 -21.04 -7.23 5.27
CA THR A 83 -21.50 -6.76 6.58
C THR A 83 -20.80 -5.47 7.02
N ARG A 84 -19.58 -5.21 6.54
CA ARG A 84 -18.81 -3.99 6.88
C ARG A 84 -19.52 -2.69 6.52
N GLN A 85 -20.34 -2.67 5.48
CA GLN A 85 -21.07 -1.46 5.08
C GLN A 85 -22.11 -1.01 6.12
N PHE A 86 -22.54 -1.92 7.00
CA PHE A 86 -23.47 -1.64 8.10
C PHE A 86 -22.76 -1.32 9.42
N LEU A 87 -21.43 -1.46 9.46
CA LEU A 87 -20.62 -1.21 10.65
C LEU A 87 -19.84 0.09 10.49
N ARG A 88 -19.63 0.78 11.62
CA ARG A 88 -18.73 1.93 11.65
C ARG A 88 -17.29 1.46 11.67
N MET A 89 -16.74 1.23 10.48
CA MET A 89 -15.35 0.82 10.29
C MET A 89 -14.39 1.97 10.62
N PRO A 90 -13.14 1.66 11.04
CA PRO A 90 -12.11 2.69 11.21
C PRO A 90 -11.93 3.47 9.90
N GLY A 91 -11.93 4.79 10.00
CA GLY A 91 -11.89 5.68 8.85
C GLY A 91 -10.64 5.47 8.00
N THR A 92 -10.77 5.68 6.69
CA THR A 92 -9.64 5.68 5.76
C THR A 92 -8.68 6.81 6.15
N ALA A 93 -7.51 6.46 6.67
CA ALA A 93 -6.45 7.42 6.94
C ALA A 93 -6.04 8.12 5.63
N HIS A 94 -5.57 9.37 5.74
CA HIS A 94 -4.97 10.06 4.60
C HIS A 94 -3.83 9.20 4.02
N VAL A 95 -3.99 8.74 2.79
CA VAL A 95 -3.01 7.88 2.11
C VAL A 95 -2.05 8.75 1.34
N ASP A 96 -0.76 8.52 1.53
CA ASP A 96 0.31 9.20 0.81
C ASP A 96 0.59 8.46 -0.51
N PHE A 97 0.40 9.11 -1.66
CA PHE A 97 0.62 8.55 -3.00
C PHE A 97 1.88 9.07 -3.69
N ARG A 98 2.78 9.72 -2.94
CA ARG A 98 4.02 10.24 -3.52
C ARG A 98 4.83 9.14 -4.19
N ALA A 99 5.32 9.45 -5.39
CA ALA A 99 6.12 8.53 -6.18
C ALA A 99 7.48 8.32 -5.51
N SER A 100 8.03 7.11 -5.63
CA SER A 100 9.41 6.80 -5.24
C SER A 100 10.30 6.80 -6.48
N CYS A 101 11.41 7.56 -6.44
CA CYS A 101 12.32 7.64 -7.57
C CYS A 101 13.02 6.30 -7.83
N PHE A 102 13.22 5.95 -9.09
CA PHE A 102 13.86 4.68 -9.47
C PHE A 102 15.36 4.65 -9.18
N CYS A 103 16.02 5.82 -9.15
CA CYS A 103 17.43 5.98 -8.85
C CYS A 103 17.75 5.72 -7.36
N HIS A 104 17.12 6.45 -6.43
CA HIS A 104 17.46 6.39 -5.01
C HIS A 104 16.43 5.66 -4.13
N LYS A 105 15.27 5.28 -4.68
CA LYS A 105 14.14 4.69 -3.94
C LYS A 105 13.63 5.59 -2.80
N ARG A 106 13.70 6.92 -2.99
CA ARG A 106 13.18 7.92 -2.06
C ARG A 106 11.89 8.52 -2.60
N GLN A 107 10.99 8.90 -1.70
CA GLN A 107 9.77 9.62 -2.05
C GLN A 107 10.13 11.02 -2.58
N ILE A 108 9.46 11.44 -3.66
CA ILE A 108 9.65 12.75 -4.29
C ILE A 108 8.30 13.40 -4.59
N ASP A 109 8.28 14.74 -4.53
CA ASP A 109 7.10 15.55 -4.89
C ASP A 109 7.16 16.01 -6.36
N LEU A 110 8.37 16.27 -6.87
CA LEU A 110 8.65 16.64 -8.26
C LEU A 110 9.68 15.66 -8.84
N GLY A 111 9.47 15.23 -10.08
CA GLY A 111 10.37 14.28 -10.75
C GLY A 111 10.23 14.29 -12.27
N TYR A 112 11.21 13.68 -12.93
CA TYR A 112 11.29 13.53 -14.38
C TYR A 112 10.83 12.14 -14.77
N VAL A 113 9.99 12.03 -15.80
CA VAL A 113 9.41 10.75 -16.25
C VAL A 113 10.00 10.37 -17.61
N CYS A 114 10.46 9.13 -17.74
CA CYS A 114 10.86 8.59 -19.04
C CYS A 114 9.63 8.36 -19.92
N SER A 115 9.61 8.97 -21.11
CA SER A 115 8.52 8.82 -22.08
C SER A 115 8.38 7.39 -22.64
N ALA A 116 9.45 6.59 -22.60
CA ALA A 116 9.43 5.22 -23.08
C ALA A 116 8.93 4.20 -22.05
N CYS A 117 9.51 4.20 -20.84
CA CYS A 117 9.21 3.17 -19.81
C CYS A 117 8.45 3.69 -18.58
N LEU A 118 8.10 4.97 -18.54
CA LEU A 118 7.38 5.64 -17.44
C LEU A 118 8.10 5.60 -16.07
N SER A 119 9.40 5.25 -16.05
CA SER A 119 10.21 5.30 -14.84
C SER A 119 10.41 6.75 -14.38
N ILE A 120 10.33 6.97 -13.07
CA ILE A 120 10.38 8.30 -12.45
C ILE A 120 11.74 8.54 -11.79
N PHE A 121 12.36 9.70 -12.05
CA PHE A 121 13.67 10.10 -11.52
C PHE A 121 13.59 11.40 -10.72
N CYS A 122 14.45 11.54 -9.70
CA CYS A 122 14.47 12.75 -8.85
C CYS A 122 15.27 13.91 -9.46
N GLU A 123 16.10 13.64 -10.46
CA GLU A 123 16.99 14.60 -11.11
C GLU A 123 16.98 14.33 -12.62
N GLN A 124 17.33 15.34 -13.41
CA GLN A 124 17.43 15.20 -14.85
C GLN A 124 18.69 14.37 -15.19
N LEU A 125 18.48 13.26 -15.88
CA LEU A 125 19.55 12.38 -16.33
C LEU A 125 19.68 12.50 -17.86
N PRO A 126 20.86 12.27 -18.44
CA PRO A 126 21.05 12.29 -19.90
C PRO A 126 20.43 11.06 -20.58
N ALA A 127 20.38 9.92 -19.90
CA ALA A 127 19.73 8.71 -20.37
C ALA A 127 19.02 7.96 -19.23
N CYS A 128 17.97 7.23 -19.57
CA CYS A 128 17.17 6.47 -18.63
C CYS A 128 17.96 5.26 -18.10
N THR A 129 18.18 5.19 -16.79
CA THR A 129 18.91 4.06 -16.17
C THR A 129 18.13 2.75 -16.17
N THR A 130 16.85 2.78 -16.52
CA THR A 130 15.98 1.59 -16.57
C THR A 130 15.90 0.97 -17.97
N CYS A 131 15.75 1.79 -19.02
CA CYS A 131 15.59 1.31 -20.40
C CYS A 131 16.69 1.76 -21.39
N GLY A 132 17.59 2.65 -20.97
CA GLY A 132 18.70 3.15 -21.79
C GLY A 132 18.33 4.24 -22.80
N THR A 133 17.08 4.70 -22.85
CA THR A 133 16.64 5.76 -23.77
C THR A 133 17.25 7.11 -23.39
N GLU A 134 17.82 7.83 -24.35
CA GLU A 134 18.29 9.22 -24.17
C GLU A 134 17.10 10.18 -23.99
N PHE A 135 17.23 11.13 -23.07
CA PHE A 135 16.16 12.06 -22.69
C PHE A 135 16.09 13.31 -23.57
#